data_AF-A0A1R1IBQ5-F1
#
_entry.id   AF-A0A1R1IBQ5-F1
#
_cell.length_a   1.000
_cell.length_b   1.000
_cell.length_c   1.000
_cell.angle_alpha   90.00
_cell.angle_beta   90.00
_cell.angle_gamma   90.00
#
_symmetry.space_group_name_H-M   'P 1'
#
loop_
_entity.id
_entity.type
_entity.pdbx_description
1 polymer ?
#
loop_
_entity_poly.entity_id
_entity_poly.type
_entity_poly.pdbx_seq_one_letter_code
_entity_poly.pdbx_strand_id
1 'polypeptide(L)'
;MSPFLSRLLPAGRGKGLTGWLRNQYRYLQFAALLVIATFSPSIHDRATRQQSARILCAAAWQTLPGYLLASILISAVLTRIVAVTADSYGLSYLALEAILRVFVVEVLPLVSTLFVAMRAVPLAMQHLSAIPGQPGPTIRDALPYAVGNAIAVAILAIIGGIVSLLVAYIVVYGFSHWALPAYARLIGQVFDPVLAIAFLAKIALFGIAVGIAPTTVVLDPGRRNAGIREMRVMVRLLLILVLIEGSFLMLRGF
;
A
#
# COMPACT_ATOMS: atom_id res chain seq x y z
N MET A 1 -12.50 -42.60 -41.36
CA MET A 1 -11.62 -41.41 -41.43
C MET A 1 -11.68 -40.69 -40.09
N SER A 2 -10.54 -40.25 -39.58
CA SER A 2 -10.11 -40.28 -38.17
C SER A 2 -10.73 -39.25 -37.21
N PRO A 3 -11.07 -39.64 -35.95
CA PRO A 3 -11.59 -38.76 -34.88
C PRO A 3 -10.49 -37.95 -34.16
N PHE A 4 -9.28 -37.85 -34.73
CA PHE A 4 -8.12 -37.20 -34.10
C PHE A 4 -8.01 -35.69 -34.37
N LEU A 5 -8.67 -35.17 -35.42
CA LEU A 5 -8.54 -33.77 -35.84
C LEU A 5 -9.45 -32.79 -35.07
N SER A 6 -10.40 -33.27 -34.25
CA SER A 6 -11.29 -32.41 -33.45
C SER A 6 -10.71 -31.96 -32.10
N ARG A 7 -9.53 -32.47 -31.70
CA ARG A 7 -8.83 -32.07 -30.46
C ARG A 7 -7.85 -30.90 -30.62
N LEU A 8 -7.67 -30.37 -31.84
CA LEU A 8 -6.67 -29.34 -32.15
C LEU A 8 -7.24 -27.93 -32.33
N LEU A 9 -8.56 -27.74 -32.23
CA LEU A 9 -9.19 -26.43 -32.27
C LEU A 9 -9.49 -25.96 -30.85
N PRO A 10 -8.78 -24.94 -30.31
CA PRO A 10 -9.14 -24.32 -29.04
C PRO A 10 -10.42 -23.47 -29.23
N ALA A 11 -11.55 -24.15 -29.36
CA ALA A 11 -12.88 -23.57 -29.28
C ALA A 11 -13.18 -23.23 -27.82
N GLY A 12 -12.61 -22.14 -27.32
CA GLY A 12 -12.81 -21.72 -25.92
C GLY A 12 -12.49 -20.27 -25.58
N ARG A 13 -12.05 -19.46 -26.54
CA ARG A 13 -11.61 -18.07 -26.27
C ARG A 13 -12.77 -17.14 -25.86
N GLY A 14 -14.01 -17.45 -26.25
CA GLY A 14 -15.22 -16.65 -25.93
C GLY A 14 -15.84 -16.88 -24.54
N LYS A 15 -15.71 -18.08 -23.97
CA LYS A 15 -16.17 -18.37 -22.58
C LYS A 15 -15.17 -17.89 -21.53
N GLY A 16 -13.88 -17.84 -21.89
CA GLY A 16 -12.83 -17.32 -21.02
C GLY A 16 -12.94 -15.81 -20.81
N LEU A 17 -13.18 -15.04 -21.86
CA LEU A 17 -13.26 -13.58 -21.78
C LEU A 17 -14.49 -13.12 -20.97
N THR A 18 -15.66 -13.66 -21.27
CA THR A 18 -16.92 -13.35 -20.55
C THR A 18 -16.88 -13.79 -19.09
N GLY A 19 -16.29 -14.96 -18.79
CA GLY A 19 -16.05 -15.42 -17.43
C GLY A 19 -15.05 -14.55 -16.67
N TRP A 20 -13.98 -14.11 -17.34
CA TRP A 20 -13.00 -13.19 -16.76
C TRP A 20 -13.61 -11.82 -16.44
N LEU A 21 -14.36 -11.23 -17.38
CA LEU A 21 -15.06 -9.96 -17.18
C LEU A 21 -16.05 -10.03 -16.02
N ARG A 22 -16.85 -11.10 -15.94
CA ARG A 22 -17.79 -11.32 -14.83
C ARG A 22 -17.06 -11.42 -13.49
N ASN A 23 -15.90 -12.08 -13.47
CA ASN A 23 -15.10 -12.19 -12.26
C ASN A 23 -14.51 -10.84 -11.84
N GLN A 24 -14.02 -10.02 -12.78
CA GLN A 24 -13.54 -8.66 -12.48
C GLN A 24 -14.66 -7.77 -11.95
N TYR A 25 -15.84 -7.84 -12.56
CA TYR A 25 -17.02 -7.11 -12.09
C TYR A 25 -17.39 -7.48 -10.64
N ARG A 26 -17.32 -8.77 -10.28
CA ARG A 26 -17.54 -9.21 -8.90
C ARG A 26 -16.54 -8.62 -7.91
N TYR A 27 -15.25 -8.56 -8.26
CA TYR A 27 -14.25 -7.91 -7.39
C TYR A 27 -14.50 -6.41 -7.26
N LEU A 28 -14.85 -5.73 -8.36
CA LEU A 28 -15.14 -4.30 -8.35
C LEU A 28 -16.39 -3.98 -7.51
N GLN A 29 -17.45 -4.77 -7.66
CA GLN A 29 -18.65 -4.63 -6.84
C GLN A 29 -18.36 -4.86 -5.36
N PHE A 30 -17.58 -5.89 -5.03
CA PHE A 30 -17.15 -6.14 -3.64
C PHE A 30 -16.30 -4.98 -3.10
N ALA A 31 -15.33 -4.49 -3.87
CA ALA A 31 -14.50 -3.35 -3.49
C ALA A 31 -15.36 -2.10 -3.25
N ALA A 32 -16.30 -1.79 -4.14
CA ALA A 32 -17.21 -0.66 -4.00
C ALA A 32 -18.09 -0.79 -2.75
N LEU A 33 -18.68 -1.96 -2.51
CA LEU A 33 -19.47 -2.22 -1.30
C LEU A 33 -18.64 -2.09 -0.03
N LEU A 34 -17.39 -2.57 -0.04
CA LEU A 34 -16.48 -2.47 1.10
C LEU A 34 -16.13 -1.02 1.40
N VAL A 35 -15.83 -0.23 0.36
CA VAL A 35 -15.55 1.21 0.50
C VAL A 35 -16.77 1.94 1.05
N ILE A 36 -17.95 1.72 0.47
CA ILE A 36 -19.20 2.31 0.97
C ILE A 36 -19.45 1.90 2.42
N ALA A 37 -19.22 0.63 2.76
CA ALA A 37 -19.38 0.14 4.13
C ALA A 37 -18.36 0.75 5.11
N THR A 38 -17.13 1.00 4.66
CA THR A 38 -16.09 1.72 5.42
C THR A 38 -16.51 3.15 5.73
N PHE A 39 -17.15 3.85 4.79
CA PHE A 39 -17.64 5.21 5.02
C PHE A 39 -19.04 5.27 5.65
N SER A 40 -19.75 4.14 5.78
CA SER A 40 -21.06 4.08 6.40
C SER A 40 -20.95 3.93 7.93
N PRO A 41 -21.36 4.94 8.72
CA PRO A 41 -21.30 4.86 10.18
C PRO A 41 -22.25 3.81 10.76
N SER A 42 -23.34 3.47 10.05
CA SER A 42 -24.35 2.51 10.50
C SER A 42 -23.83 1.06 10.58
N ILE A 43 -22.75 0.74 9.87
CA ILE A 43 -22.17 -0.62 9.83
C ILE A 43 -21.09 -0.79 10.93
N HIS A 44 -20.56 0.34 11.43
CA HIS A 44 -19.51 0.39 12.45
C HIS A 44 -20.06 0.23 13.87
N ASP A 45 -20.53 -0.98 14.17
CA ASP A 45 -20.88 -1.35 15.54
C ASP A 45 -19.61 -1.39 16.43
N ARG A 46 -19.80 -1.34 17.76
CA ARG A 46 -18.71 -1.34 18.76
C ARG A 46 -17.78 -2.53 18.57
N ALA A 47 -18.33 -3.71 18.28
CA ALA A 47 -17.55 -4.92 18.03
C ALA A 47 -16.62 -4.78 16.80
N THR A 48 -17.15 -4.27 15.69
CA THR A 48 -16.40 -4.05 14.45
C THR A 48 -15.28 -3.02 14.65
N ARG A 49 -15.55 -1.94 15.40
CA ARG A 49 -14.54 -0.93 15.75
C ARG A 49 -13.42 -1.50 16.62
N GLN A 50 -13.75 -2.29 17.63
CA GLN A 50 -12.75 -2.95 18.48
C GLN A 50 -11.88 -3.92 17.67
N GLN A 51 -12.49 -4.69 16.77
CA GLN A 51 -11.74 -5.61 15.92
C GLN A 51 -10.83 -4.86 14.92
N SER A 52 -11.33 -3.76 14.35
CA SER A 52 -10.52 -2.90 13.46
C SER A 52 -9.31 -2.34 14.19
N ALA A 53 -9.49 -1.89 15.45
CA ALA A 53 -8.40 -1.39 16.28
C ALA A 53 -7.37 -2.47 16.63
N ARG A 54 -7.81 -3.70 16.93
CA ARG A 54 -6.91 -4.83 17.15
C ARG A 54 -6.09 -5.17 15.92
N ILE A 55 -6.73 -5.22 14.75
CA ILE A 55 -6.05 -5.49 13.47
C ILE A 55 -5.08 -4.36 13.16
N LEU A 56 -5.49 -3.10 13.34
CA LEU A 56 -4.62 -1.94 13.19
C LEU A 56 -3.37 -2.05 14.08
N CYS A 57 -3.56 -2.26 15.38
CA CYS A 57 -2.46 -2.35 16.32
C CYS A 57 -1.52 -3.51 15.97
N ALA A 58 -2.07 -4.67 15.61
CA ALA A 58 -1.26 -5.82 15.19
C ALA A 58 -0.49 -5.54 13.89
N ALA A 59 -1.16 -5.02 12.87
CA ALA A 59 -0.58 -4.71 11.57
C ALA A 59 0.50 -3.63 11.66
N ALA A 60 0.25 -2.57 12.44
CA ALA A 60 1.22 -1.50 12.64
C ALA A 60 2.40 -1.98 13.50
N TRP A 61 2.16 -2.49 14.71
CA TRP A 61 3.20 -2.83 15.67
C TRP A 61 4.17 -3.91 15.16
N GLN A 62 3.66 -4.96 14.53
CA GLN A 62 4.51 -6.06 14.05
C GLN A 62 5.35 -5.66 12.83
N THR A 63 4.88 -4.69 12.05
CA THR A 63 5.53 -4.24 10.82
C THR A 63 6.51 -3.09 11.09
N LEU A 64 6.25 -2.30 12.13
CA LEU A 64 6.95 -1.07 12.45
C LEU A 64 8.47 -1.23 12.56
N PRO A 65 9.05 -2.22 13.30
CA PRO A 65 10.49 -2.28 13.49
C PRO A 65 11.25 -2.53 12.18
N GLY A 66 10.78 -3.48 11.36
CA GLY A 66 11.41 -3.80 10.08
C GLY A 66 11.28 -2.66 9.08
N TYR A 67 10.11 -2.03 9.04
CA TYR A 67 9.88 -0.86 8.20
C TYR A 67 10.72 0.35 8.62
N LEU A 68 10.81 0.64 9.92
CA LEU A 68 11.64 1.73 10.45
C LEU A 68 13.12 1.51 10.16
N LEU A 69 13.61 0.29 10.37
CA LEU A 69 15.00 -0.06 10.04
C LEU A 69 15.29 0.16 8.56
N ALA A 70 14.41 -0.35 7.68
CA ALA A 70 14.53 -0.13 6.24
C ALA A 70 14.47 1.36 5.88
N SER A 71 13.54 2.11 6.47
CA SER A 71 13.38 3.55 6.23
C SER A 71 14.60 4.32 6.67
N ILE A 72 15.16 4.04 7.85
CA ILE A 72 16.38 4.68 8.37
C ILE A 72 17.56 4.38 7.44
N LEU A 73 17.79 3.10 7.11
CA LEU A 73 18.92 2.70 6.28
C LEU A 73 18.83 3.29 4.87
N ILE A 74 17.69 3.15 4.19
CA ILE A 74 17.50 3.66 2.84
C ILE A 74 17.57 5.19 2.85
N SER A 75 16.94 5.86 3.83
CA SER A 75 17.01 7.32 3.96
C SER A 75 18.43 7.80 4.18
N ALA A 76 19.19 7.16 5.06
CA ALA A 76 20.56 7.55 5.37
C ALA A 76 21.48 7.39 4.16
N VAL A 77 21.42 6.21 3.51
CA VAL A 77 22.23 5.90 2.33
C VAL A 77 21.89 6.84 1.18
N LEU A 78 20.61 7.01 0.87
CA LEU A 78 20.19 7.85 -0.24
C LEU A 78 20.51 9.33 0.01
N THR A 79 20.26 9.82 1.23
CA THR A 79 20.64 11.19 1.60
C THR A 79 22.13 11.40 1.44
N ARG A 80 22.95 10.45 1.91
CA ARG A 80 24.41 10.57 1.80
C ARG A 80 24.87 10.57 0.35
N ILE A 81 24.36 9.66 -0.48
CA ILE A 81 24.69 9.57 -1.91
C ILE A 81 24.33 10.88 -2.61
N VAL A 82 23.10 11.35 -2.43
CA VAL A 82 22.61 12.56 -3.11
C VAL A 82 23.34 13.81 -2.61
N ALA A 83 23.59 13.93 -1.30
CA ALA A 83 24.30 15.08 -0.72
C ALA A 83 25.75 15.18 -1.24
N VAL A 84 26.51 14.07 -1.22
CA VAL A 84 27.89 14.05 -1.73
C VAL A 84 27.93 14.33 -3.23
N THR A 85 26.97 13.78 -3.98
CA THR A 85 26.87 14.00 -5.42
C THR A 85 26.58 15.46 -5.72
N ALA A 86 25.59 16.06 -5.05
CA ALA A 86 25.21 17.44 -5.27
C ALA A 86 26.29 18.43 -4.85
N ASP A 87 27.04 18.14 -3.79
CA ASP A 87 28.18 18.94 -3.37
C ASP A 87 29.25 19.02 -4.46
N SER A 88 29.52 17.90 -5.13
CA SER A 88 30.45 17.84 -6.26
C SER A 88 30.01 18.68 -7.47
N TYR A 89 28.71 18.98 -7.60
CA TYR A 89 28.14 19.83 -8.65
C TYR A 89 27.81 21.26 -8.17
N GLY A 90 28.06 21.60 -6.90
CA GLY A 90 27.66 22.90 -6.31
C GLY A 90 26.14 23.08 -6.17
N LEU A 91 25.37 21.99 -6.17
CA LEU A 91 23.89 21.97 -6.15
C LEU A 91 23.32 21.46 -4.82
N SER A 92 24.04 21.63 -3.71
CA SER A 92 23.66 21.07 -2.39
C SER A 92 22.27 21.50 -1.90
N TYR A 93 21.77 22.65 -2.36
CA TYR A 93 20.41 23.12 -2.08
C TYR A 93 19.33 22.28 -2.78
N LEU A 94 19.59 21.79 -4.00
CA LEU A 94 18.68 20.91 -4.75
C LEU A 94 18.71 19.47 -4.24
N ALA A 95 19.81 19.03 -3.62
CA ALA A 95 19.91 17.68 -3.07
C ALA A 95 18.78 17.40 -2.08
N LEU A 96 18.58 18.32 -1.12
CA LEU A 96 17.59 18.12 -0.08
C LEU A 96 16.17 18.20 -0.64
N GLU A 97 15.91 19.12 -1.56
CA GLU A 97 14.64 19.20 -2.25
C GLU A 97 14.33 17.91 -3.04
N ALA A 98 15.31 17.38 -3.78
CA ALA A 98 15.16 16.15 -4.55
C ALA A 98 14.90 14.94 -3.63
N ILE A 99 15.61 14.83 -2.51
CA ILE A 99 15.38 13.78 -1.51
C ILE A 99 13.95 13.87 -0.98
N LEU A 100 13.50 15.05 -0.57
CA LEU A 100 12.13 15.22 -0.06
C LEU A 100 11.08 14.86 -1.12
N ARG A 101 11.23 15.37 -2.34
CA ARG A 101 10.24 15.15 -3.41
C ARG A 101 10.21 13.71 -3.91
N VAL A 102 11.36 13.09 -4.14
CA VAL A 102 11.44 11.75 -4.75
C VAL A 102 11.39 10.66 -3.68
N PHE A 103 12.21 10.77 -2.65
CA PHE A 103 12.31 9.71 -1.66
C PHE A 103 11.13 9.74 -0.68
N VAL A 104 10.86 10.89 -0.06
CA VAL A 104 9.86 10.97 1.00
C VAL A 104 8.43 10.91 0.45
N VAL A 105 8.16 11.62 -0.65
CA VAL A 105 6.80 11.63 -1.22
C VAL A 105 6.56 10.44 -2.14
N GLU A 106 7.52 10.06 -2.98
CA GLU A 106 7.27 9.00 -3.95
C GLU A 106 7.55 7.62 -3.36
N VAL A 107 8.79 7.36 -2.95
CA VAL A 107 9.25 6.01 -2.59
C VAL A 107 8.72 5.53 -1.22
N LEU A 108 8.78 6.37 -0.18
CA LEU A 108 8.45 5.92 1.18
C LEU A 108 7.01 5.40 1.35
N PRO A 109 5.95 6.04 0.81
CA PRO A 109 4.60 5.50 0.92
C PRO A 109 4.45 4.15 0.23
N LEU A 110 5.14 3.93 -0.89
CA LEU A 110 5.12 2.63 -1.55
C LEU A 110 5.76 1.56 -0.66
N VAL A 111 6.93 1.86 -0.07
CA VAL A 111 7.63 0.95 0.85
C VAL A 111 6.78 0.64 2.08
N SER A 112 6.17 1.65 2.71
CA SER A 112 5.31 1.45 3.89
C SER A 112 4.14 0.53 3.58
N THR A 113 3.54 0.73 2.41
CA THR A 113 2.40 -0.04 1.92
C THR A 113 2.76 -1.49 1.64
N LEU A 114 3.93 -1.74 1.04
CA LEU A 114 4.44 -3.10 0.80
C LEU A 114 4.69 -3.84 2.12
N PHE A 115 5.27 -3.16 3.11
CA PHE A 115 5.51 -3.71 4.44
C PHE A 115 4.22 -4.13 5.14
N VAL A 116 3.18 -3.28 5.12
CA VAL A 116 1.86 -3.64 5.67
C VAL A 116 1.23 -4.78 4.87
N ALA A 117 1.33 -4.75 3.54
CA ALA A 117 0.79 -5.78 2.66
C ALA A 117 1.35 -7.19 2.97
N MET A 118 2.65 -7.30 3.23
CA MET A 118 3.30 -8.57 3.60
C MET A 118 2.69 -9.23 4.84
N ARG A 119 2.12 -8.45 5.76
CA ARG A 119 1.42 -8.97 6.95
C ARG A 119 -0.08 -9.09 6.74
N ALA A 120 -0.68 -8.12 6.06
CA ALA A 120 -2.12 -8.06 5.84
C ALA A 120 -2.65 -9.25 5.01
N VAL A 121 -1.92 -9.65 3.96
CA VAL A 121 -2.34 -10.75 3.07
C VAL A 121 -2.45 -12.09 3.80
N PRO A 122 -1.39 -12.63 4.43
CA PRO A 122 -1.47 -13.93 5.11
C PRO A 122 -2.47 -13.90 6.27
N LEU A 123 -2.53 -12.81 7.04
CA LEU A 123 -3.45 -12.66 8.16
C LEU A 123 -4.92 -12.67 7.72
N ALA A 124 -5.26 -11.97 6.65
CA ALA A 124 -6.60 -12.00 6.08
C ALA A 124 -6.94 -13.39 5.52
N MET A 125 -5.98 -14.07 4.86
CA MET A 125 -6.21 -15.42 4.36
C MET A 125 -6.49 -16.44 5.46
N GLN A 126 -5.81 -16.34 6.60
CA GLN A 126 -6.00 -17.25 7.74
C GLN A 126 -7.39 -17.10 8.37
N HIS A 127 -7.94 -15.88 8.43
CA HIS A 127 -9.17 -15.61 9.16
C HIS A 127 -10.41 -15.52 8.26
N LEU A 128 -10.23 -15.17 6.98
CA LEU A 128 -11.31 -15.00 6.00
C LEU A 128 -11.36 -16.13 4.97
N SER A 129 -10.58 -17.19 5.15
CA SER A 129 -10.77 -18.42 4.37
C SER A 129 -12.02 -19.16 4.84
N ALA A 130 -12.87 -19.56 3.90
CA ALA A 130 -14.01 -20.42 4.22
C ALA A 130 -13.55 -21.75 4.82
N ILE A 131 -14.18 -22.14 5.94
CA ILE A 131 -13.95 -23.42 6.61
C ILE A 131 -15.03 -24.40 6.12
N PRO A 132 -14.65 -25.61 5.64
CA PRO A 132 -15.63 -26.61 5.24
C PRO A 132 -16.62 -26.91 6.37
N GLY A 133 -17.92 -26.81 6.08
CA GLY A 133 -18.99 -27.07 7.04
C GLY A 133 -19.45 -25.87 7.87
N GLN A 134 -18.86 -24.68 7.71
CA GLN A 134 -19.32 -23.43 8.32
C GLN A 134 -19.85 -22.44 7.27
N PRO A 135 -20.79 -21.55 7.62
CA PRO A 135 -21.16 -20.44 6.76
C PRO A 135 -19.92 -19.60 6.40
N GLY A 136 -19.78 -19.25 5.12
CA GLY A 136 -18.63 -18.50 4.65
C GLY A 136 -18.55 -17.08 5.23
N PRO A 137 -17.34 -16.50 5.32
CA PRO A 137 -17.17 -15.15 5.85
C PRO A 137 -17.92 -14.13 5.00
N THR A 138 -18.49 -13.13 5.65
CA THR A 138 -19.30 -12.08 5.02
C THR A 138 -18.48 -10.79 4.85
N ILE A 139 -18.98 -9.84 4.06
CA ILE A 139 -18.43 -8.48 3.96
C ILE A 139 -18.20 -7.84 5.34
N ARG A 140 -19.07 -8.10 6.31
CA ARG A 140 -18.95 -7.58 7.68
C ARG A 140 -17.70 -8.09 8.41
N ASP A 141 -17.27 -9.31 8.10
CA ASP A 141 -16.06 -9.92 8.67
C ASP A 141 -14.79 -9.38 8.00
N ALA A 142 -14.88 -9.01 6.72
CA ALA A 142 -13.80 -8.39 5.96
C ALA A 142 -13.54 -6.93 6.36
N LEU A 143 -14.57 -6.20 6.82
CA LEU A 143 -14.50 -4.76 7.07
C LEU A 143 -13.43 -4.36 8.11
N PRO A 144 -13.28 -5.06 9.26
CA PRO A 144 -12.19 -4.78 10.20
C PRO A 144 -10.79 -4.89 9.60
N TYR A 145 -10.58 -5.84 8.68
CA TYR A 145 -9.29 -6.02 7.99
C TYR A 145 -9.05 -4.88 7.01
N ALA A 146 -10.08 -4.47 6.29
CA ALA A 146 -9.98 -3.36 5.36
C ALA A 146 -9.61 -2.05 6.06
N VAL A 147 -10.36 -1.69 7.10
CA VAL A 147 -10.17 -0.47 7.88
C VAL A 147 -8.84 -0.52 8.63
N GLY A 148 -8.57 -1.61 9.36
CA GLY A 148 -7.38 -1.74 10.18
C GLY A 148 -6.09 -1.67 9.36
N ASN A 149 -6.03 -2.37 8.22
CA ASN A 149 -4.85 -2.33 7.36
C ASN A 149 -4.71 -0.99 6.61
N ALA A 150 -5.81 -0.37 6.18
CA ALA A 150 -5.77 0.94 5.53
C ALA A 150 -5.19 2.02 6.46
N ILE A 151 -5.64 2.05 7.72
CA ILE A 151 -5.12 2.99 8.72
C ILE A 151 -3.66 2.65 9.07
N ALA A 152 -3.29 1.37 9.12
CA ALA A 152 -1.91 0.97 9.37
C ALA A 152 -0.95 1.51 8.30
N VAL A 153 -1.34 1.47 7.02
CA VAL A 153 -0.57 2.08 5.92
C VAL A 153 -0.37 3.57 6.16
N ALA A 154 -1.44 4.31 6.49
CA ALA A 154 -1.34 5.74 6.74
C ALA A 154 -0.40 6.06 7.91
N ILE A 155 -0.52 5.33 9.02
CA ILE A 155 0.33 5.53 10.20
C ILE A 155 1.80 5.23 9.88
N LEU A 156 2.09 4.11 9.20
CA LEU A 156 3.48 3.78 8.84
C LEU A 156 4.05 4.76 7.82
N ALA A 157 3.27 5.22 6.84
CA ALA A 157 3.71 6.25 5.90
C ALA A 157 4.09 7.55 6.63
N ILE A 158 3.24 8.02 7.56
CA ILE A 158 3.51 9.24 8.35
C ILE A 158 4.74 9.06 9.24
N ILE A 159 4.80 7.97 10.02
CA ILE A 159 5.93 7.72 10.92
C ILE A 159 7.24 7.60 10.14
N GLY A 160 7.26 6.81 9.06
CA GLY A 160 8.47 6.65 8.25
C GLY A 160 8.88 7.92 7.51
N GLY A 161 7.91 8.74 7.09
CA GLY A 161 8.17 10.09 6.57
C GLY A 161 8.88 10.96 7.61
N ILE A 162 8.33 11.05 8.83
CA ILE A 162 8.95 11.81 9.94
C ILE A 162 10.36 11.28 10.24
N VAL A 163 10.52 9.96 10.36
CA VAL A 163 11.83 9.35 10.64
C VAL A 163 12.82 9.62 9.51
N SER A 164 12.39 9.56 8.25
CA SER A 164 13.23 9.90 7.11
C SER A 164 13.65 11.37 7.13
N LEU A 165 12.73 12.30 7.44
CA LEU A 165 13.06 13.72 7.61
C LEU A 165 14.11 13.94 8.70
N LEU A 166 13.99 13.22 9.84
CA LEU A 166 14.96 13.29 10.92
C LEU A 166 16.33 12.74 10.50
N VAL A 167 16.35 11.58 9.85
CA VAL A 167 17.58 10.97 9.35
C VAL A 167 18.26 11.86 8.32
N ALA A 168 17.50 12.44 7.38
CA ALA A 168 18.04 13.34 6.37
C ALA A 168 18.69 14.58 7.02
N TYR A 169 18.06 15.14 8.05
CA TYR A 169 18.63 16.24 8.83
C TYR A 169 19.97 15.86 9.46
N ILE A 170 20.00 14.74 10.19
CA ILE A 170 21.20 14.28 10.90
C ILE A 170 22.34 14.00 9.91
N VAL A 171 22.04 13.41 8.74
CA VAL A 171 23.06 13.08 7.75
C VAL A 171 23.66 14.33 7.09
N VAL A 172 22.87 15.36 6.85
CA VAL A 172 23.31 16.58 6.16
C VAL A 172 23.93 17.59 7.12
N TYR A 173 23.28 17.84 8.25
CA TYR A 173 23.63 18.91 9.18
C TYR A 173 24.27 18.41 10.49
N GLY A 174 24.33 17.09 10.70
CA GLY A 174 24.77 16.51 11.97
C GLY A 174 23.82 16.85 13.13
N PHE A 175 24.39 17.03 14.32
CA PHE A 175 23.67 17.44 15.53
C PHE A 175 23.61 18.97 15.73
N SER A 176 23.89 19.75 14.68
CA SER A 176 23.76 21.20 14.75
C SER A 176 22.29 21.58 14.90
N HIS A 177 21.95 22.54 15.77
CA HIS A 177 20.57 23.01 15.95
C HIS A 177 20.28 24.30 15.14
N TRP A 178 21.34 24.98 14.69
CA TRP A 178 21.25 26.26 13.97
C TRP A 178 20.64 26.12 12.57
N ALA A 179 20.65 24.92 12.00
CA ALA A 179 20.09 24.64 10.68
C ALA A 179 18.57 24.32 10.71
N LEU A 180 17.96 24.14 11.89
CA LEU A 180 16.55 23.79 12.01
C LEU A 180 15.60 24.79 11.32
N PRO A 181 15.77 26.13 11.44
CA PRO A 181 14.87 27.08 10.78
C PRO A 181 14.97 27.01 9.25
N ALA A 182 16.18 26.85 8.72
CA ALA A 182 16.41 26.71 7.28
C ALA A 182 15.83 25.40 6.75
N TYR A 183 16.03 24.30 7.48
CA TYR A 183 15.49 22.99 7.13
C TYR A 183 13.96 22.95 7.14
N ALA A 184 13.33 23.50 8.19
CA ALA A 184 11.87 23.57 8.28
C ALA A 184 11.27 24.42 7.15
N ARG A 185 11.92 25.52 6.77
CA ARG A 185 11.50 26.33 5.62
C ARG A 185 11.60 25.55 4.31
N LEU A 186 12.67 24.78 4.10
CA LEU A 186 12.81 23.92 2.92
C LEU A 186 11.71 22.86 2.87
N ILE A 187 11.40 22.19 3.98
CA ILE A 187 10.28 21.24 4.04
C ILE A 187 8.97 21.93 3.66
N GLY A 188 8.69 23.11 4.21
CA GLY A 188 7.48 23.88 3.88
C GLY A 188 7.40 24.31 2.41
N GLN A 189 8.53 24.62 1.78
CA GLN A 189 8.60 24.95 0.35
C GLN A 189 8.40 23.73 -0.54
N VAL A 190 8.91 22.56 -0.13
CA VAL A 190 8.70 21.31 -0.88
C VAL A 190 7.25 20.87 -0.78
N PHE A 191 6.69 20.85 0.43
CA PHE A 191 5.28 20.49 0.70
C PHE A 191 4.32 21.65 0.43
N ASP A 192 4.31 22.12 -0.82
CA ASP A 192 3.25 22.99 -1.33
C ASP A 192 1.86 22.34 -1.13
N PRO A 193 0.78 23.12 -0.92
CA PRO A 193 -0.58 22.59 -0.76
C PRO A 193 -0.99 21.55 -1.81
N VAL A 194 -0.63 21.73 -3.08
CA VAL A 194 -0.95 20.78 -4.17
C VAL A 194 -0.25 19.45 -3.93
N LEU A 195 1.04 19.50 -3.57
CA LEU A 195 1.80 18.30 -3.22
C LEU A 195 1.23 17.61 -1.98
N ALA A 196 0.90 18.36 -0.94
CA ALA A 196 0.35 17.80 0.29
C ALA A 196 -0.98 17.06 0.02
N ILE A 197 -1.86 17.63 -0.80
CA ILE A 197 -3.12 17.00 -1.21
C ILE A 197 -2.86 15.73 -2.03
N ALA A 198 -1.95 15.80 -3.01
CA ALA A 198 -1.59 14.64 -3.82
C ALA A 198 -1.00 13.51 -2.97
N PHE A 199 -0.09 13.84 -2.06
CA PHE A 199 0.52 12.90 -1.13
C PHE A 199 -0.53 12.25 -0.21
N LEU A 200 -1.46 13.03 0.34
CA LEU A 200 -2.56 12.52 1.16
C LEU A 200 -3.48 11.59 0.36
N ALA A 201 -3.85 11.98 -0.86
CA ALA A 201 -4.66 11.16 -1.75
C ALA A 201 -3.96 9.83 -2.10
N LYS A 202 -2.65 9.88 -2.33
CA LYS A 202 -1.82 8.70 -2.60
C LYS A 202 -1.82 7.73 -1.42
N ILE A 203 -1.56 8.23 -0.20
CA ILE A 203 -1.62 7.41 1.02
C ILE A 203 -3.02 6.81 1.21
N ALA A 204 -4.08 7.58 0.95
CA ALA A 204 -5.45 7.07 1.05
C ALA A 204 -5.71 5.95 0.03
N LEU A 205 -5.31 6.10 -1.23
CA LEU A 205 -5.47 5.07 -2.26
C LEU A 205 -4.66 3.81 -1.97
N PHE A 206 -3.44 3.96 -1.46
CA PHE A 206 -2.63 2.83 -0.99
C PHE A 206 -3.28 2.11 0.20
N GLY A 207 -3.78 2.86 1.17
CA GLY A 207 -4.54 2.31 2.30
C GLY A 207 -5.76 1.52 1.83
N ILE A 208 -6.55 2.09 0.92
CA ILE A 208 -7.73 1.43 0.32
C ILE A 208 -7.30 0.14 -0.42
N ALA A 209 -6.24 0.20 -1.22
CA ALA A 209 -5.75 -0.96 -1.97
C ALA A 209 -5.32 -2.12 -1.04
N VAL A 210 -4.53 -1.82 -0.01
CA VAL A 210 -4.08 -2.81 0.98
C VAL A 210 -5.21 -3.27 1.88
N GLY A 211 -6.19 -2.43 2.17
CA GLY A 211 -7.39 -2.82 2.89
C GLY A 211 -8.24 -3.82 2.11
N ILE A 212 -8.47 -3.56 0.82
CA ILE A 212 -9.37 -4.38 -0.01
C ILE A 212 -8.70 -5.65 -0.50
N ALA A 213 -7.50 -5.59 -1.06
CA ALA A 213 -6.93 -6.72 -1.80
C ALA A 213 -6.87 -8.04 -0.98
N PRO A 214 -6.42 -8.06 0.29
CA PRO A 214 -6.44 -9.26 1.13
C PRO A 214 -7.84 -9.82 1.38
N THR A 215 -8.84 -8.94 1.53
CA THR A 215 -10.22 -9.33 1.86
C THR A 215 -10.96 -9.98 0.71
N THR A 216 -10.45 -9.85 -0.52
CA THR A 216 -11.04 -10.51 -1.70
C THR A 216 -11.02 -12.04 -1.63
N VAL A 217 -10.27 -12.62 -0.69
CA VAL A 217 -10.27 -14.05 -0.40
C VAL A 217 -11.66 -14.61 -0.07
N VAL A 218 -12.57 -13.77 0.46
CA VAL A 218 -13.97 -14.10 0.73
C VAL A 218 -14.73 -14.53 -0.53
N LEU A 219 -14.34 -14.02 -1.70
CA LEU A 219 -15.01 -14.30 -2.97
C LEU A 219 -14.60 -15.63 -3.62
N ASP A 220 -13.47 -16.21 -3.18
CA ASP A 220 -12.84 -17.40 -3.77
C ASP A 220 -12.59 -18.52 -2.72
N PRO A 221 -13.66 -19.13 -2.15
CA PRO A 221 -13.55 -20.16 -1.11
C PRO A 221 -12.98 -21.51 -1.58
N GLY A 222 -12.93 -21.78 -2.90
CA GLY A 222 -12.70 -23.12 -3.45
C GLY A 222 -11.28 -23.45 -3.99
N ARG A 223 -10.26 -22.59 -3.81
CA ARG A 223 -8.92 -22.88 -4.36
C ARG A 223 -8.06 -23.70 -3.37
N ARG A 224 -7.70 -24.92 -3.77
CA ARG A 224 -6.96 -25.91 -2.95
C ARG A 224 -5.55 -25.51 -2.52
N ASN A 225 -4.88 -24.55 -3.16
CA ASN A 225 -3.53 -24.11 -2.79
C ASN A 225 -3.52 -22.70 -2.19
N ALA A 226 -3.39 -22.62 -0.85
CA ALA A 226 -3.28 -21.37 -0.11
C ALA A 226 -2.13 -20.49 -0.61
N GLY A 227 -0.93 -21.05 -0.81
CA GLY A 227 0.25 -20.29 -1.26
C GLY A 227 0.11 -19.68 -2.65
N ILE A 228 -0.49 -20.39 -3.62
CA ILE A 228 -0.74 -19.84 -4.96
C ILE A 228 -1.76 -18.69 -4.90
N ARG A 229 -2.74 -18.78 -3.99
CA ARG A 229 -3.74 -17.74 -3.78
C ARG A 229 -3.10 -16.50 -3.15
N GLU A 230 -2.28 -16.69 -2.12
CA GLU A 230 -1.52 -15.64 -1.45
C GLU A 230 -0.64 -14.87 -2.45
N MET A 231 0.20 -15.59 -3.20
CA MET A 231 1.06 -15.01 -4.22
C MET A 231 0.26 -14.20 -5.26
N ARG A 232 -0.91 -14.72 -5.70
CA ARG A 232 -1.76 -14.00 -6.64
C ARG A 232 -2.30 -12.69 -6.07
N VAL A 233 -2.71 -12.68 -4.80
CA VAL A 233 -3.19 -11.47 -4.13
C VAL A 233 -2.06 -10.46 -3.98
N MET A 234 -0.88 -10.90 -3.55
CA MET A 234 0.31 -10.04 -3.42
C MET A 234 0.71 -9.42 -4.76
N VAL A 235 0.78 -10.22 -5.83
CA VAL A 235 1.12 -9.73 -7.18
C VAL A 235 0.08 -8.74 -7.68
N ARG A 236 -1.22 -9.02 -7.51
CA ARG A 236 -2.28 -8.10 -7.91
C ARG A 236 -2.18 -6.79 -7.13
N LEU A 237 -1.94 -6.86 -5.83
CA LEU A 237 -1.76 -5.69 -4.98
C LEU A 237 -0.54 -4.88 -5.43
N LEU A 238 0.62 -5.51 -5.62
CA LEU A 238 1.82 -4.85 -6.14
C LEU A 238 1.55 -4.12 -7.46
N LEU A 239 0.87 -4.76 -8.42
CA LEU A 239 0.50 -4.13 -9.68
C LEU A 239 -0.42 -2.91 -9.47
N ILE A 240 -1.41 -3.01 -8.58
CA ILE A 240 -2.29 -1.88 -8.25
C ILE A 240 -1.48 -0.73 -7.62
N LEU A 241 -0.56 -1.04 -6.70
CA LEU A 241 0.28 -0.03 -6.05
C LEU A 241 1.18 0.66 -7.06
N VAL A 242 1.84 -0.08 -7.95
CA VAL A 242 2.69 0.48 -9.01
C VAL A 242 1.87 1.31 -10.00
N LEU A 243 0.63 0.92 -10.32
CA LEU A 243 -0.24 1.71 -11.18
C LEU A 243 -0.66 3.03 -10.51
N ILE A 244 -0.99 3.00 -9.22
CA ILE A 244 -1.30 4.22 -8.45
C ILE A 244 -0.05 5.12 -8.38
N GLU A 245 1.10 4.55 -8.02
CA GLU A 245 2.41 5.24 -7.99
C GLU A 245 2.71 5.91 -9.32
N GLY A 246 2.67 5.14 -10.41
CA GLY A 246 2.94 5.62 -11.76
C GLY A 246 1.96 6.69 -12.21
N SER A 247 0.68 6.58 -11.84
CA SER A 247 -0.33 7.60 -12.15
C SER A 247 -0.03 8.92 -11.44
N PHE A 248 0.35 8.88 -10.16
CA PHE A 248 0.72 10.09 -9.40
C PHE A 248 2.02 10.71 -9.92
N LEU A 249 3.01 9.88 -10.25
CA LEU A 249 4.26 10.34 -10.87
C LEU A 249 3.99 11.02 -12.22
N MET A 250 3.14 10.45 -13.07
CA MET A 250 2.78 11.03 -14.36
C MET A 250 2.02 12.36 -14.19
N LEU A 251 1.07 12.43 -13.26
CA LEU A 251 0.32 13.66 -13.00
C LEU A 251 1.21 14.82 -12.52
N ARG A 252 2.37 14.51 -11.94
CA ARG A 252 3.28 15.48 -11.34
C ARG A 252 4.52 15.78 -12.19
N GLY A 253 4.82 14.90 -13.15
CA GLY A 253 5.89 15.08 -14.14
C GLY A 253 5.55 16.09 -15.24
N PHE A 254 4.34 16.66 -15.24
CA PHE A 254 3.88 17.81 -16.04
C PHE A 254 3.63 19.00 -15.11
#